data_AF-A0A2K7SS64-F1
#
_entry.id   AF-A0A2K7SS64-F1
#
_cell.length_a   1.000
_cell.length_b   1.000
_cell.length_c   1.000
_cell.angle_alpha   90.00
_cell.angle_beta   90.00
_cell.angle_gamma   90.00
#
_symmetry.space_group_name_H-M   'P 1'
#
loop_
_entity.id
_entity.type
_entity.pdbx_description
1 polymer ?
#
loop_
_entity_poly.entity_id
_entity_poly.type
_entity_poly.pdbx_seq_one_letter_code
_entity_poly.pdbx_strand_id
1 'polypeptide(L)'
;MPSQYRINKIVEIGDTLHRSGCAPYKVEKYTQHYAQKHGVDVMIQATPTAINYQFPDDNNAVVLKRLKPASINLSLLANTIIRINQPSSEPVPEPAGYPLWVIALANMGIPPAYLMLVGSTLEAVGFAFLLGLMVWGCQMVCRARRAIAVEFIAALFTGIIVAYLSSTGLPIPVWALCIATIVLFVPGLSISNSLECLAFNDLVSGTSLLGQCALTLIKLFVGITMGLNIGEAIWGQAQSIAYTNEIPTWMHISGLFLISSCLGVIFNARPLDILLGLPVAMLGMWGPFYLGFDSGWVVGTWITTVLITLYGTWIAKKMELTGSIYIVQGIIILVPGSRVLVSASQSVFEQSILPIPSIGLSALFMFSAIVAGQITAYSIYSPKIER
;
A
#
# COMPACT_ATOMS: atom_id res chain seq x y z
N MET A 1 34.23 11.90 -22.37
CA MET A 1 32.90 11.56 -22.92
C MET A 1 32.29 10.24 -22.38
N PRO A 2 33.03 9.16 -22.05
CA PRO A 2 32.42 7.94 -21.49
C PRO A 2 31.96 8.03 -20.01
N SER A 3 32.35 9.06 -19.23
CA SER A 3 31.86 9.23 -17.85
C SER A 3 30.40 9.69 -17.78
N GLN A 4 30.04 10.73 -18.54
CA GLN A 4 28.69 11.32 -18.48
C GLN A 4 27.59 10.32 -18.85
N TYR A 5 27.83 9.47 -19.85
CA TYR A 5 26.87 8.44 -20.24
C TYR A 5 26.68 7.37 -19.15
N ARG A 6 27.77 6.96 -18.47
CA ARG A 6 27.71 6.01 -17.35
C ARG A 6 26.96 6.60 -16.16
N ILE A 7 27.27 7.85 -15.80
CA ILE A 7 26.55 8.61 -14.77
C ILE A 7 25.06 8.67 -15.08
N ASN A 8 24.68 9.07 -16.30
CA ASN A 8 23.29 9.17 -16.71
C ASN A 8 22.54 7.83 -16.59
N LYS A 9 23.17 6.71 -16.95
CA LYS A 9 22.57 5.37 -16.82
C LYS A 9 22.39 4.94 -15.36
N ILE A 10 23.37 5.19 -14.50
CA ILE A 10 23.25 4.88 -13.06
C ILE A 10 22.11 5.69 -12.44
N VAL A 11 22.05 6.99 -12.77
CA VAL A 11 20.99 7.88 -12.32
C VAL A 11 19.62 7.45 -12.86
N GLU A 12 19.53 7.02 -14.12
CA GLU A 12 18.29 6.51 -14.71
C GLU A 12 17.76 5.26 -13.99
N ILE A 13 18.64 4.34 -13.61
CA ILE A 13 18.26 3.15 -12.83
C ILE A 13 17.74 3.54 -11.45
N GLY A 14 18.46 4.41 -10.73
CA GLY A 14 18.01 4.87 -9.40
C GLY A 14 16.68 5.62 -9.44
N ASP A 15 16.51 6.51 -10.44
CA ASP A 15 15.26 7.25 -10.65
C ASP A 15 14.10 6.30 -11.01
N THR A 16 14.37 5.25 -11.80
CA THR A 16 13.36 4.26 -12.18
C THR A 16 12.96 3.38 -11.00
N LEU A 17 13.92 2.94 -10.18
CA LEU A 17 13.64 2.21 -8.94
C LEU A 17 12.79 3.05 -7.99
N HIS A 18 13.13 4.32 -7.79
CA HIS A 18 12.33 5.24 -6.98
C HIS A 18 10.92 5.39 -7.53
N ARG A 19 10.77 5.71 -8.83
CA ARG A 19 9.46 5.90 -9.48
C ARG A 19 8.57 4.65 -9.46
N SER A 20 9.16 3.46 -9.31
CA SER A 20 8.44 2.18 -9.22
C SER A 20 7.87 1.85 -7.84
N GLY A 21 8.19 2.64 -6.80
CA GLY A 21 7.73 2.43 -5.43
C GLY A 21 8.69 1.61 -4.56
N CYS A 22 9.95 1.47 -4.99
CA CYS A 22 10.99 0.81 -4.20
C CYS A 22 11.29 1.60 -2.91
N ALA A 23 11.52 0.91 -1.80
CA ALA A 23 11.89 1.55 -0.54
C ALA A 23 13.24 2.30 -0.69
N PRO A 24 13.41 3.52 -0.14
CA PRO A 24 14.62 4.34 -0.34
C PRO A 24 15.94 3.62 -0.10
N TYR A 25 16.10 2.92 1.03
CA TYR A 25 17.31 2.15 1.31
C TYR A 25 17.61 1.04 0.28
N LYS A 26 16.58 0.47 -0.37
CA LYS A 26 16.76 -0.48 -1.48
C LYS A 26 17.20 0.23 -2.74
N VAL A 27 16.66 1.42 -3.02
CA VAL A 27 17.10 2.25 -4.15
C VAL A 27 18.62 2.49 -4.05
N GLU A 28 19.12 2.83 -2.86
CA GLU A 28 20.56 2.98 -2.61
C GLU A 28 21.32 1.69 -2.92
N LYS A 29 20.97 0.58 -2.25
CA LYS A 29 21.66 -0.72 -2.41
C LYS A 29 21.67 -1.22 -3.86
N TYR A 30 20.52 -1.22 -4.53
CA TYR A 30 20.40 -1.71 -5.92
C TYR A 30 21.18 -0.84 -6.90
N THR A 31 21.11 0.49 -6.74
CA THR A 31 21.78 1.41 -7.67
C THR A 31 23.30 1.38 -7.46
N GLN A 32 23.75 1.27 -6.21
CA GLN A 32 25.17 1.11 -5.88
C GLN A 32 25.70 -0.22 -6.42
N HIS A 33 24.96 -1.33 -6.25
CA HIS A 33 25.32 -2.63 -6.82
C HIS A 33 25.43 -2.57 -8.36
N TYR A 34 24.48 -1.89 -9.02
CA TYR A 34 24.54 -1.68 -10.46
C TYR A 34 25.78 -0.88 -10.89
N ALA A 35 26.12 0.18 -10.17
CA ALA A 35 27.31 1.01 -10.45
C ALA A 35 28.62 0.23 -10.27
N GLN A 36 28.75 -0.54 -9.19
CA GLN A 36 29.91 -1.40 -8.92
C GLN A 36 30.14 -2.43 -10.03
N LYS A 37 29.06 -3.05 -10.54
CA LYS A 37 29.12 -3.99 -11.66
C LYS A 37 29.64 -3.34 -12.96
N HIS A 38 29.53 -2.02 -13.07
CA HIS A 38 30.05 -1.22 -14.19
C HIS A 38 31.36 -0.49 -13.87
N GLY A 39 32.01 -0.84 -12.74
CA GLY A 39 33.29 -0.27 -12.33
C GLY A 39 33.22 1.22 -12.00
N VAL A 40 32.09 1.69 -11.46
CA VAL A 40 31.89 3.08 -11.01
C VAL A 40 31.62 3.07 -9.52
N ASP A 41 32.43 3.78 -8.74
CA ASP A 41 32.10 4.04 -7.34
C ASP A 41 31.10 5.19 -7.22
N VAL A 42 30.06 4.99 -6.42
CA VAL A 42 29.00 5.96 -6.20
C VAL A 42 28.49 5.86 -4.78
N MET A 43 28.39 7.02 -4.12
CA MET A 43 27.67 7.16 -2.86
C MET A 43 26.28 7.69 -3.16
N ILE A 44 25.26 6.99 -2.66
CA ILE A 44 23.86 7.30 -2.95
C ILE A 44 23.14 7.53 -1.63
N GLN A 45 22.38 8.62 -1.56
CA GLN A 45 21.46 8.88 -0.47
C GLN A 45 20.08 9.12 -1.06
N ALA A 46 19.16 8.20 -0.80
CA ALA A 46 17.79 8.25 -1.26
C ALA A 46 16.85 8.64 -0.11
N THR A 47 15.87 9.46 -0.43
CA THR A 47 14.76 9.82 0.44
C THR A 47 13.46 9.68 -0.35
N PRO A 48 12.29 9.74 0.29
CA PRO A 48 11.01 9.62 -0.42
C PRO A 48 10.81 10.68 -1.52
N THR A 49 11.49 11.83 -1.45
CA THR A 49 11.29 12.96 -2.38
C THR A 49 12.57 13.49 -3.05
N ALA A 50 13.71 12.84 -2.84
CA ALA A 50 14.96 13.22 -3.48
C ALA A 50 15.96 12.06 -3.50
N ILE A 51 16.84 12.04 -4.49
CA ILE A 51 18.02 11.18 -4.52
C ILE A 51 19.25 12.05 -4.78
N ASN A 52 20.29 11.82 -3.99
CA ASN A 52 21.60 12.43 -4.14
C ASN A 52 22.59 11.36 -4.59
N TYR A 53 23.25 11.57 -5.72
CA TYR A 53 24.30 10.71 -6.24
C TYR A 53 25.62 11.47 -6.20
N GLN A 54 26.65 10.86 -5.62
CA GLN A 54 28.00 11.42 -5.56
C GLN A 54 28.95 10.43 -6.22
N PHE A 55 29.72 10.88 -7.20
CA PHE A 55 30.67 10.08 -7.97
C PHE A 55 32.10 10.54 -7.65
N PRO A 56 32.78 9.92 -6.66
CA PRO A 56 34.12 10.35 -6.23
C PRO A 56 35.14 10.29 -7.36
N ASP A 57 35.11 9.22 -8.15
CA ASP A 57 36.08 8.95 -9.22
C ASP A 57 35.85 9.79 -10.49
N ASP A 58 34.66 10.38 -10.65
CA ASP A 58 34.30 11.21 -11.80
C ASP A 58 34.30 12.69 -11.42
N ASN A 59 35.46 13.21 -11.02
CA ASN A 59 35.68 14.62 -10.65
C ASN A 59 34.75 15.11 -9.52
N ASN A 60 34.45 14.24 -8.55
CA ASN A 60 33.48 14.51 -7.47
C ASN A 60 32.14 15.03 -7.98
N ALA A 61 31.66 14.51 -9.11
CA ALA A 61 30.38 14.93 -9.67
C ALA A 61 29.24 14.64 -8.68
N VAL A 62 28.39 15.63 -8.44
CA VAL A 62 27.20 15.52 -7.60
C VAL A 62 25.95 15.74 -8.45
N VAL A 63 25.04 14.77 -8.40
CA VAL A 63 23.74 14.86 -9.06
C VAL A 63 22.66 14.79 -7.99
N LEU A 64 22.03 15.93 -7.71
CA LEU A 64 20.87 16.00 -6.84
C LEU A 64 19.60 16.07 -7.68
N LYS A 65 18.69 15.12 -7.50
CA LYS A 65 17.37 15.12 -8.14
C LYS A 65 16.27 15.16 -7.11
N ARG A 66 15.39 16.16 -7.23
CA ARG A 66 14.12 16.20 -6.50
C ARG A 66 13.07 15.43 -7.28
N LEU A 67 12.43 14.48 -6.62
CA LEU A 67 11.47 13.58 -7.22
C LEU A 67 10.10 13.78 -6.56
N LYS A 68 9.03 13.50 -7.31
CA LYS A 68 7.69 13.38 -6.72
C LYS A 68 7.65 12.12 -5.85
N PRO A 69 6.79 12.05 -4.82
CA PRO A 69 6.56 10.80 -4.10
C PRO A 69 6.29 9.66 -5.08
N ALA A 70 6.89 8.50 -4.81
CA ALA A 70 6.87 7.36 -5.72
C ALA A 70 5.43 6.87 -5.99
N SER A 71 5.16 6.50 -7.24
CA SER A 71 3.98 5.72 -7.61
C SER A 71 4.32 4.23 -7.56
N ILE A 72 3.33 3.37 -7.32
CA ILE A 72 3.55 1.93 -7.23
C ILE A 72 3.43 1.32 -8.62
N ASN A 73 4.51 0.74 -9.13
CA ASN A 73 4.49 -0.02 -10.38
C ASN A 73 5.39 -1.25 -10.24
N LEU A 74 4.78 -2.37 -9.84
CA LEU A 74 5.50 -3.60 -9.51
C LEU A 74 6.13 -4.25 -10.75
N SER A 75 5.50 -4.13 -11.93
CA SER A 75 6.11 -4.59 -13.19
C SER A 75 7.35 -3.77 -13.54
N LEU A 76 7.31 -2.45 -13.35
CA LEU A 76 8.47 -1.58 -13.60
C LEU A 76 9.62 -1.92 -12.64
N LEU A 77 9.29 -2.13 -11.36
CA LEU A 77 10.26 -2.58 -10.36
C LEU A 77 10.88 -3.92 -10.76
N ALA A 78 10.07 -4.90 -11.17
CA ALA A 78 10.53 -6.20 -11.60
C ALA A 78 11.46 -6.12 -12.82
N ASN A 79 11.06 -5.38 -13.86
CA ASN A 79 11.85 -5.19 -15.06
C ASN A 79 13.18 -4.48 -14.77
N THR A 80 13.18 -3.51 -13.86
CA THR A 80 14.41 -2.79 -13.47
C THR A 80 15.38 -3.72 -12.73
N ILE A 81 14.89 -4.60 -11.85
CA ILE A 81 15.74 -5.57 -11.15
C ILE A 81 16.30 -6.63 -12.11
N ILE A 82 15.46 -7.15 -13.00
CA ILE A 82 15.91 -8.07 -14.07
C ILE A 82 17.05 -7.40 -14.85
N ARG A 83 16.92 -6.10 -15.14
CA ARG A 83 17.95 -5.35 -15.86
C ARG A 83 19.26 -5.17 -15.09
N ILE A 84 19.19 -5.00 -13.76
CA ILE A 84 20.39 -4.94 -12.92
C ILE A 84 21.13 -6.29 -12.96
N ASN A 85 20.38 -7.38 -12.93
CA ASN A 85 20.94 -8.74 -12.98
C ASN A 85 21.48 -9.10 -14.37
N GLN A 86 20.81 -8.67 -15.44
CA GLN A 86 21.15 -8.97 -16.84
C GLN A 86 21.45 -7.67 -17.62
N PRO A 87 22.73 -7.23 -17.67
CA PRO A 87 23.09 -5.98 -18.32
C PRO A 87 22.84 -6.06 -19.83
N SER A 88 22.07 -5.13 -20.36
CA SER A 88 21.91 -4.89 -21.79
C SER A 88 22.27 -3.43 -22.12
N SER A 89 22.31 -3.06 -23.39
CA SER A 89 22.49 -1.67 -23.84
C SER A 89 21.16 -0.90 -23.98
N GLU A 90 20.03 -1.60 -24.17
CA GLU A 90 18.71 -1.03 -24.51
C GLU A 90 18.01 -0.34 -23.32
N PRO A 91 17.19 0.69 -23.48
CA PRO A 91 16.48 1.31 -22.34
C PRO A 91 15.63 0.28 -21.56
N VAL A 92 15.37 0.55 -20.27
CA VAL A 92 14.46 -0.29 -19.47
C VAL A 92 13.09 -0.26 -20.15
N PRO A 93 12.51 -1.41 -20.56
CA PRO A 93 11.22 -1.40 -21.23
C PRO A 93 10.16 -0.88 -20.25
N GLU A 94 9.50 0.23 -20.62
CA GLU A 94 8.34 0.70 -19.87
C GLU A 94 7.23 -0.35 -20.03
N PRO A 95 6.75 -0.98 -18.94
CA PRO A 95 5.75 -2.02 -19.04
C PRO A 95 4.45 -1.43 -19.59
N ALA A 96 3.84 -2.11 -20.56
CA ALA A 96 2.48 -1.80 -20.99
C ALA A 96 1.55 -1.93 -19.77
N GLY A 97 0.99 -0.82 -19.32
CA GLY A 97 0.04 -0.81 -18.21
C GLY A 97 -1.24 -1.55 -18.57
N TYR A 98 -1.99 -1.97 -17.55
CA TYR A 98 -3.34 -2.49 -17.76
C TYR A 98 -4.23 -1.45 -18.47
N PRO A 99 -5.13 -1.88 -19.38
CA PRO A 99 -6.01 -0.96 -20.08
C PRO A 99 -6.95 -0.27 -19.10
N LEU A 100 -7.38 0.94 -19.45
CA LEU A 100 -8.12 1.82 -18.55
C LEU A 100 -9.40 1.19 -17.98
N TRP A 101 -10.10 0.37 -18.75
CA TRP A 101 -11.31 -0.32 -18.30
C TRP A 101 -11.02 -1.40 -17.24
N VAL A 102 -9.87 -2.08 -17.30
CA VAL A 102 -9.45 -3.05 -16.27
C VAL A 102 -9.10 -2.32 -14.98
N ILE A 103 -8.44 -1.16 -15.07
CA ILE A 103 -8.17 -0.30 -13.92
C ILE A 103 -9.48 0.21 -13.29
N ALA A 104 -10.47 0.57 -14.10
CA ALA A 104 -11.79 0.98 -13.61
C ALA A 104 -12.48 -0.17 -12.86
N LEU A 105 -12.50 -1.38 -13.45
CA LEU A 105 -13.06 -2.56 -12.80
C LEU A 105 -12.33 -2.91 -11.49
N ALA A 106 -11.01 -2.76 -11.44
CA ALA A 106 -10.25 -2.97 -10.22
C ALA A 106 -10.60 -1.94 -9.13
N ASN A 107 -10.79 -0.66 -9.48
CA ASN A 107 -11.25 0.36 -8.54
C ASN A 107 -12.67 0.06 -8.03
N MET A 108 -13.54 -0.46 -8.89
CA MET A 108 -14.91 -0.86 -8.51
C MET A 108 -14.92 -2.13 -7.64
N GLY A 109 -13.98 -3.05 -7.87
CA GLY A 109 -13.90 -4.33 -7.15
C GLY A 109 -13.27 -4.25 -5.75
N ILE A 110 -12.39 -3.29 -5.49
CA ILE A 110 -11.69 -3.17 -4.21
C ILE A 110 -12.65 -2.89 -3.02
N PRO A 111 -13.55 -1.88 -3.07
CA PRO A 111 -14.47 -1.60 -1.97
C PRO A 111 -15.38 -2.78 -1.57
N PRO A 112 -16.09 -3.47 -2.50
CA PRO A 112 -16.89 -4.62 -2.13
C PRO A 112 -16.03 -5.76 -1.61
N ALA A 113 -14.86 -6.03 -2.20
CA ALA A 113 -13.95 -7.07 -1.71
C ALA A 113 -13.47 -6.81 -0.28
N TYR A 114 -13.21 -5.54 0.07
CA TYR A 114 -12.86 -5.16 1.43
C TYR A 114 -14.01 -5.41 2.42
N LEU A 115 -15.25 -5.05 2.06
CA LEU A 115 -16.42 -5.35 2.90
C LEU A 115 -16.68 -6.85 3.04
N MET A 116 -16.47 -7.63 1.96
CA MET A 116 -16.52 -9.09 2.02
C MET A 116 -15.48 -9.65 2.99
N LEU A 117 -14.33 -9.02 3.17
CA LEU A 117 -13.28 -9.50 4.08
C LEU A 117 -13.57 -9.13 5.54
N VAL A 118 -13.92 -7.86 5.78
CA VAL A 118 -14.15 -7.35 7.15
C VAL A 118 -15.49 -7.83 7.72
N GLY A 119 -16.47 -8.12 6.86
CA GLY A 119 -17.84 -8.41 7.24
C GLY A 119 -18.71 -7.15 7.17
N SER A 120 -19.90 -7.28 6.59
CA SER A 120 -20.85 -6.19 6.39
C SER A 120 -22.23 -6.73 5.98
N THR A 121 -23.12 -5.84 5.52
CA THR A 121 -24.40 -6.22 4.87
C THR A 121 -24.22 -6.39 3.36
N LEU A 122 -25.10 -7.18 2.74
CA LEU A 122 -25.04 -7.43 1.30
C LEU A 122 -25.35 -6.16 0.48
N GLU A 123 -26.24 -5.31 0.98
CA GLU A 123 -26.56 -4.01 0.40
C GLU A 123 -25.33 -3.12 0.35
N ALA A 124 -24.57 -3.05 1.45
CA ALA A 124 -23.35 -2.25 1.50
C ALA A 124 -22.31 -2.74 0.49
N VAL A 125 -22.16 -4.06 0.31
CA VAL A 125 -21.30 -4.63 -0.74
C VAL A 125 -21.76 -4.18 -2.13
N GLY A 126 -23.06 -4.23 -2.42
CA GLY A 126 -23.61 -3.78 -3.69
C GLY A 126 -23.33 -2.30 -3.99
N PHE A 127 -23.58 -1.41 -3.02
CA PHE A 127 -23.32 0.02 -3.18
C PHE A 127 -21.83 0.37 -3.22
N ALA A 128 -20.97 -0.39 -2.51
CA ALA A 128 -19.54 -0.19 -2.53
C ALA A 128 -18.95 -0.31 -3.95
N PHE A 129 -19.51 -1.18 -4.79
CA PHE A 129 -19.11 -1.30 -6.19
C PHE A 129 -19.35 -0.02 -6.99
N LEU A 130 -20.52 0.62 -6.81
CA LEU A 130 -20.87 1.89 -7.45
C LEU A 130 -20.03 3.05 -6.91
N LEU A 131 -19.78 3.06 -5.60
CA LEU A 131 -18.92 4.05 -4.98
C LEU A 131 -17.46 3.93 -5.45
N GLY A 132 -16.97 2.71 -5.71
CA GLY A 132 -15.67 2.49 -6.35
C GLY A 132 -15.56 3.11 -7.74
N LEU A 133 -16.64 3.07 -8.54
CA LEU A 133 -16.70 3.77 -9.83
C LEU A 133 -16.61 5.30 -9.65
N MET A 134 -17.31 5.84 -8.64
CA MET A 134 -17.25 7.27 -8.31
C MET A 134 -15.83 7.67 -7.92
N VAL A 135 -15.16 6.91 -7.05
CA VAL A 135 -13.77 7.17 -6.65
C VAL A 135 -12.84 7.16 -7.87
N TRP A 136 -13.00 6.20 -8.77
CA TRP A 136 -12.25 6.17 -10.01
C TRP A 136 -12.53 7.41 -10.89
N GLY A 137 -13.78 7.84 -10.99
CA GLY A 137 -14.16 9.09 -11.64
C GLY A 137 -13.43 10.30 -11.04
N CYS A 138 -13.36 10.40 -9.70
CA CYS A 138 -12.59 11.43 -9.01
C CYS A 138 -11.11 11.40 -9.38
N GLN A 139 -10.50 10.21 -9.49
CA GLN A 139 -9.11 10.05 -9.93
C GLN A 139 -8.90 10.52 -11.38
N MET A 140 -9.87 10.28 -12.26
CA MET A 140 -9.80 10.72 -13.66
C MET A 140 -9.91 12.25 -13.79
N VAL A 141 -10.74 12.89 -12.96
CA VAL A 141 -10.95 14.35 -12.96
C VAL A 141 -9.83 15.10 -12.24
N CYS A 142 -9.38 14.60 -11.08
CA CYS A 142 -8.39 15.26 -10.24
C CYS A 142 -6.94 14.94 -10.68
N ARG A 143 -6.59 15.29 -11.92
CA ARG A 143 -5.24 15.08 -12.47
C ARG A 143 -4.32 16.31 -12.27
N ALA A 144 -3.03 16.09 -12.47
CA ALA A 144 -1.98 17.10 -12.41
C ALA A 144 -1.99 17.91 -11.10
N ARG A 145 -2.19 19.24 -11.15
CA ARG A 145 -2.18 20.11 -9.97
C ARG A 145 -3.29 19.76 -8.97
N ARG A 146 -4.40 19.18 -9.43
CA ARG A 146 -5.56 18.81 -8.60
C ARG A 146 -5.38 17.47 -7.89
N ALA A 147 -4.35 16.69 -8.23
CA ALA A 147 -4.11 15.37 -7.63
C ALA A 147 -3.87 15.44 -6.11
N ILE A 148 -3.38 16.58 -5.59
CA ILE A 148 -3.15 16.77 -4.15
C ILE A 148 -4.46 16.66 -3.35
N ALA A 149 -5.60 16.99 -3.97
CA ALA A 149 -6.92 17.04 -3.35
C ALA A 149 -7.78 15.79 -3.62
N VAL A 150 -7.32 14.85 -4.45
CA VAL A 150 -8.16 13.70 -4.88
C VAL A 150 -8.63 12.86 -3.69
N GLU A 151 -7.74 12.60 -2.73
CA GLU A 151 -8.03 11.82 -1.51
C GLU A 151 -9.15 12.47 -0.71
N PHE A 152 -9.06 13.79 -0.49
CA PHE A 152 -10.06 14.55 0.24
C PHE A 152 -11.38 14.65 -0.50
N ILE A 153 -11.36 14.98 -1.80
CA ILE A 153 -12.56 15.14 -2.63
C ILE A 153 -13.32 13.83 -2.73
N ALA A 154 -12.62 12.71 -2.98
CA ALA A 154 -13.25 11.40 -3.05
C ALA A 154 -13.86 11.00 -1.70
N ALA A 155 -13.18 11.25 -0.58
CA ALA A 155 -13.70 11.01 0.76
C ALA A 155 -14.93 11.88 1.09
N LEU A 156 -14.92 13.14 0.67
CA LEU A 156 -16.04 14.06 0.84
C LEU A 156 -17.27 13.59 0.05
N PHE A 157 -17.12 13.28 -1.24
CA PHE A 157 -18.24 12.76 -2.03
C PHE A 157 -18.73 11.40 -1.51
N THR A 158 -17.82 10.55 -1.03
CA THR A 158 -18.19 9.29 -0.36
C THR A 158 -19.11 9.57 0.82
N GLY A 159 -18.73 10.46 1.74
CA GLY A 159 -19.57 10.79 2.90
C GLY A 159 -20.94 11.35 2.50
N ILE A 160 -20.98 12.25 1.51
CA ILE A 160 -22.24 12.82 0.98
C ILE A 160 -23.17 11.73 0.45
N ILE A 161 -22.67 10.85 -0.42
CA ILE A 161 -23.50 9.82 -1.05
C ILE A 161 -23.91 8.75 -0.03
N VAL A 162 -23.01 8.36 0.87
CA VAL A 162 -23.35 7.37 1.91
C VAL A 162 -24.42 7.93 2.86
N ALA A 163 -24.36 9.21 3.22
CA ALA A 163 -25.42 9.86 4.01
C ALA A 163 -26.77 9.83 3.28
N TYR A 164 -26.79 10.13 1.98
CA TYR A 164 -27.98 9.98 1.14
C TYR A 164 -28.51 8.54 1.11
N LEU A 165 -27.63 7.54 0.94
CA LEU A 165 -28.05 6.14 0.93
C LEU A 165 -28.63 5.73 2.30
N SER A 166 -28.03 6.18 3.40
CA SER A 166 -28.53 5.89 4.75
C SER A 166 -29.89 6.55 5.01
N SER A 167 -30.13 7.76 4.50
CA SER A 167 -31.42 8.45 4.68
C SER A 167 -32.59 7.76 3.96
N THR A 168 -32.32 6.85 3.01
CA THR A 168 -33.37 6.05 2.35
C THR A 168 -33.91 4.92 3.22
N GLY A 169 -33.37 4.73 4.44
CA GLY A 169 -33.77 3.67 5.36
C GLY A 169 -33.12 2.32 5.09
N LEU A 170 -32.11 2.27 4.21
CA LEU A 170 -31.34 1.05 3.95
C LEU A 170 -30.49 0.68 5.17
N PRO A 171 -30.44 -0.62 5.55
CA PRO A 171 -29.63 -1.11 6.66
C PRO A 171 -28.14 -1.17 6.25
N ILE A 172 -27.46 -0.02 6.21
CA ILE A 172 -26.05 0.07 5.85
C ILE A 172 -25.17 0.55 7.01
N PRO A 173 -24.02 -0.11 7.27
CA PRO A 173 -23.04 0.39 8.23
C PRO A 173 -22.27 1.56 7.59
N VAL A 174 -22.71 2.78 7.90
CA VAL A 174 -22.25 4.05 7.28
C VAL A 174 -20.73 4.16 7.22
N TRP A 175 -20.04 4.03 8.36
CA TRP A 175 -18.58 4.16 8.39
C TRP A 175 -17.83 3.03 7.70
N ALA A 176 -18.33 1.79 7.79
CA ALA A 176 -17.69 0.67 7.11
C ALA A 176 -17.73 0.87 5.60
N LEU A 177 -18.88 1.31 5.06
CA LEU A 177 -19.05 1.62 3.65
C LEU A 177 -18.18 2.81 3.20
N CYS A 178 -18.11 3.88 4.01
CA CYS A 178 -17.22 5.01 3.74
C CYS A 178 -15.76 4.55 3.64
N ILE A 179 -15.26 3.85 4.65
CA ILE A 179 -13.86 3.40 4.71
C ILE A 179 -13.55 2.41 3.59
N ALA A 180 -14.47 1.50 3.28
CA ALA A 180 -14.32 0.56 2.17
C ALA A 180 -14.20 1.28 0.82
N THR A 181 -15.02 2.30 0.60
CA THR A 181 -15.02 3.09 -0.65
C THR A 181 -13.67 3.75 -0.90
N ILE A 182 -13.08 4.34 0.13
CA ILE A 182 -11.79 5.05 0.03
C ILE A 182 -10.58 4.18 0.36
N VAL A 183 -10.76 2.87 0.58
CA VAL A 183 -9.70 1.99 1.09
C VAL A 183 -8.46 1.98 0.19
N LEU A 184 -8.63 2.22 -1.11
CA LEU A 184 -7.52 2.31 -2.05
C LEU A 184 -6.56 3.48 -1.74
N PHE A 185 -7.07 4.58 -1.16
CA PHE A 185 -6.24 5.71 -0.74
C PHE A 185 -5.58 5.52 0.61
N VAL A 186 -5.97 4.48 1.36
CA VAL A 186 -5.30 4.14 2.61
C VAL A 186 -3.86 3.75 2.28
N PRO A 187 -2.85 4.43 2.84
CA PRO A 187 -1.46 4.34 2.37
C PRO A 187 -0.75 3.06 2.87
N GLY A 188 -1.34 1.88 2.65
CA GLY A 188 -0.85 0.61 3.18
C GLY A 188 0.59 0.29 2.77
N LEU A 189 0.96 0.54 1.50
CA LEU A 189 2.34 0.36 1.06
C LEU A 189 3.29 1.36 1.71
N SER A 190 2.95 2.65 1.72
CA SER A 190 3.82 3.68 2.28
C SER A 190 4.07 3.43 3.77
N ILE A 191 3.05 2.94 4.48
CA ILE A 191 3.20 2.44 5.84
C ILE A 191 4.17 1.25 5.86
N SER A 192 3.96 0.21 5.05
CA SER A 192 4.87 -0.94 4.98
C SER A 192 6.32 -0.53 4.71
N ASN A 193 6.56 0.35 3.73
CA ASN A 193 7.89 0.84 3.39
C ASN A 193 8.48 1.69 4.52
N SER A 194 7.66 2.47 5.22
CA SER A 194 8.12 3.26 6.37
C SER A 194 8.59 2.38 7.53
N LEU A 195 7.84 1.32 7.82
CA LEU A 195 8.16 0.34 8.85
C LEU A 195 9.43 -0.44 8.47
N GLU A 196 9.57 -0.81 7.21
CA GLU A 196 10.79 -1.43 6.68
C GLU A 196 12.00 -0.49 6.79
N CYS A 197 11.89 0.79 6.41
CA CYS A 197 12.96 1.77 6.58
C CYS A 197 13.37 1.92 8.05
N LEU A 198 12.40 2.02 8.97
CA LEU A 198 12.67 2.10 10.41
C LEU A 198 13.36 0.83 10.93
N ALA A 199 12.97 -0.35 10.45
CA ALA A 199 13.60 -1.62 10.77
C ALA A 199 15.08 -1.67 10.37
N PHE A 200 15.45 -1.00 9.27
CA PHE A 200 16.83 -0.87 8.78
C PHE A 200 17.56 0.39 9.29
N ASN A 201 17.03 1.08 10.30
CA ASN A 201 17.57 2.33 10.86
C ASN A 201 17.67 3.50 9.85
N ASP A 202 16.93 3.47 8.75
CA ASP A 202 16.72 4.62 7.85
C ASP A 202 15.62 5.52 8.42
N LEU A 203 16.00 6.28 9.47
CA LEU A 203 15.10 7.11 10.25
C LEU A 203 14.49 8.25 9.42
N VAL A 204 15.27 8.85 8.51
CA VAL A 204 14.82 9.99 7.70
C VAL A 204 13.72 9.55 6.72
N SER A 205 13.94 8.47 5.98
CA SER A 205 12.94 7.96 5.06
C SER A 205 11.72 7.40 5.78
N GLY A 206 11.95 6.64 6.87
CA GLY A 206 10.88 6.05 7.66
C GLY A 206 9.93 7.09 8.25
N THR A 207 10.46 8.11 8.93
CA THR A 207 9.64 9.17 9.52
C THR A 207 8.97 10.05 8.46
N SER A 208 9.63 10.34 7.34
CA SER A 208 9.05 11.10 6.23
C SER A 208 7.85 10.38 5.60
N LEU A 209 7.97 9.07 5.35
CA LEU A 209 6.87 8.25 4.84
C LEU A 209 5.72 8.16 5.83
N LEU A 210 5.99 7.98 7.12
CA LEU A 210 4.95 8.00 8.16
C LEU A 210 4.22 9.35 8.19
N GLY A 211 4.95 10.47 8.08
CA GLY A 211 4.36 11.80 7.99
C GLY A 211 3.42 11.95 6.78
N GLN A 212 3.82 11.42 5.61
CA GLN A 212 2.96 11.39 4.43
C GLN A 212 1.71 10.53 4.65
N CYS A 213 1.85 9.37 5.31
CA CYS A 213 0.73 8.50 5.64
C CYS A 213 -0.26 9.20 6.58
N ALA A 214 0.24 9.85 7.62
CA ALA A 214 -0.58 10.59 8.58
C ALA A 214 -1.39 11.71 7.89
N LEU A 215 -0.74 12.51 7.02
CA LEU A 215 -1.45 13.53 6.23
C LEU A 215 -2.55 12.95 5.34
N THR A 216 -2.30 11.79 4.72
CA THR A 216 -3.28 11.09 3.89
C THR A 216 -4.47 10.64 4.72
N LEU A 217 -4.23 9.98 5.86
CA LEU A 217 -5.28 9.55 6.78
C LEU A 217 -6.11 10.72 7.31
N ILE A 218 -5.48 11.86 7.63
CA ILE A 218 -6.19 13.08 8.04
C ILE A 218 -7.11 13.57 6.93
N LYS A 219 -6.63 13.68 5.68
CA LYS A 219 -7.49 14.10 4.56
C LYS A 219 -8.69 13.18 4.37
N LEU A 220 -8.49 11.87 4.49
CA LEU A 220 -9.55 10.88 4.35
C LEU A 220 -10.57 10.98 5.49
N PHE A 221 -10.11 11.07 6.74
CA PHE A 221 -10.98 11.20 7.91
C PHE A 221 -11.80 12.49 7.89
N VAL A 222 -11.14 13.62 7.66
CA VAL A 222 -11.80 14.93 7.56
C VAL A 222 -12.75 14.97 6.37
N GLY A 223 -12.35 14.41 5.22
CA GLY A 223 -13.20 14.30 4.04
C GLY A 223 -14.48 13.52 4.31
N ILE A 224 -14.39 12.30 4.86
CA ILE A 224 -15.57 11.50 5.22
C ILE A 224 -16.47 12.27 6.19
N THR A 225 -15.88 12.81 7.26
CA THR A 225 -16.63 13.50 8.31
C THR A 225 -17.37 14.71 7.76
N MET A 226 -16.68 15.57 6.99
CA MET A 226 -17.32 16.72 6.35
C MET A 226 -18.40 16.28 5.38
N GLY A 227 -18.14 15.25 4.58
CA GLY A 227 -19.11 14.72 3.63
C GLY A 227 -20.38 14.21 4.29
N LEU A 228 -20.25 13.43 5.38
CA LEU A 228 -21.37 12.93 6.15
C LEU A 228 -22.19 14.09 6.75
N ASN A 229 -21.54 15.06 7.40
CA ASN A 229 -22.23 16.21 7.99
C ASN A 229 -22.97 17.06 6.94
N ILE A 230 -22.34 17.29 5.78
CA ILE A 230 -22.99 17.99 4.66
C ILE A 230 -24.19 17.19 4.18
N GLY A 231 -24.04 15.87 4.04
CA GLY A 231 -25.13 15.02 3.58
C GLY A 231 -26.29 14.94 4.56
N GLU A 232 -26.01 14.79 5.85
CA GLU A 232 -27.04 14.77 6.90
C GLU A 232 -27.80 16.10 7.00
N ALA A 233 -27.13 17.22 6.73
CA ALA A 233 -27.78 18.52 6.66
C ALA A 233 -28.75 18.65 5.47
N ILE A 234 -28.50 17.93 4.36
CA ILE A 234 -29.32 17.96 3.15
C ILE A 234 -30.45 16.93 3.21
N TRP A 235 -30.17 15.71 3.66
CA TRP A 235 -31.07 14.56 3.57
C TRP A 235 -31.65 14.07 4.90
N GLY A 236 -31.22 14.66 6.01
CA GLY A 236 -31.60 14.24 7.36
C GLY A 236 -30.59 13.27 7.98
N GLN A 237 -30.76 12.99 9.27
CA GLN A 237 -29.83 12.19 10.06
C GLN A 237 -29.68 10.77 9.50
N ALA A 238 -28.44 10.34 9.29
CA ALA A 238 -28.12 9.00 8.84
C ALA A 238 -28.48 7.99 9.95
N GLN A 239 -29.45 7.12 9.69
CA GLN A 239 -29.74 5.99 10.56
C GLN A 239 -28.72 4.89 10.25
N SER A 240 -27.60 4.90 10.98
CA SER A 240 -26.62 3.80 10.89
C SER A 240 -27.11 2.63 11.73
N ILE A 241 -27.08 1.44 11.15
CA ILE A 241 -27.18 0.20 11.92
C ILE A 241 -25.85 -0.08 12.64
N ALA A 242 -25.92 -0.81 13.75
CA ALA A 242 -24.73 -1.41 14.36
C ALA A 242 -24.11 -2.43 13.41
N TYR A 243 -22.82 -2.71 13.56
CA TYR A 243 -22.12 -3.69 12.75
C TYR A 243 -22.83 -5.05 12.76
N THR A 244 -23.24 -5.51 11.58
CA THR A 244 -23.74 -6.87 11.34
C THR A 244 -22.88 -7.53 10.26
N ASN A 245 -22.56 -8.81 10.46
CA ASN A 245 -21.88 -9.60 9.44
C ASN A 245 -22.86 -10.59 8.83
N GLU A 246 -23.44 -10.22 7.68
CA GLU A 246 -24.34 -11.06 6.90
C GLU A 246 -23.61 -11.79 5.75
N ILE A 247 -22.30 -11.55 5.63
CA ILE A 247 -21.48 -12.11 4.55
C ILE A 247 -21.26 -13.61 4.77
N PRO A 248 -21.62 -14.46 3.78
CA PRO A 248 -21.34 -15.89 3.85
C PRO A 248 -19.84 -16.19 3.85
N THR A 249 -19.44 -17.30 4.46
CA THR A 249 -18.03 -17.74 4.54
C THR A 249 -17.35 -17.90 3.18
N TRP A 250 -18.06 -18.40 2.16
CA TRP A 250 -17.52 -18.52 0.81
C TRP A 250 -17.17 -17.14 0.20
N MET A 251 -17.94 -16.11 0.58
CA MET A 251 -17.78 -14.76 0.07
C MET A 251 -16.56 -14.08 0.72
N HIS A 252 -16.28 -14.34 2.00
CA HIS A 252 -15.01 -13.97 2.64
C HIS A 252 -13.80 -14.53 1.89
N ILE A 253 -13.84 -15.80 1.49
CA ILE A 253 -12.76 -16.43 0.70
C ILE A 253 -12.65 -15.76 -0.67
N SER A 254 -13.77 -15.57 -1.37
CA SER A 254 -13.78 -14.93 -2.69
C SER A 254 -13.29 -13.48 -2.65
N GLY A 255 -13.63 -12.73 -1.60
CA GLY A 255 -13.21 -11.36 -1.38
C GLY A 255 -11.70 -11.23 -1.27
N LEU A 256 -11.03 -12.23 -0.69
CA LEU A 256 -9.57 -12.28 -0.63
C LEU A 256 -8.95 -12.37 -2.04
N PHE A 257 -9.43 -13.29 -2.87
CA PHE A 257 -8.94 -13.43 -4.24
C PHE A 257 -9.26 -12.19 -5.08
N LEU A 258 -10.43 -11.58 -4.87
CA LEU A 258 -10.86 -10.39 -5.56
C LEU A 258 -10.00 -9.17 -5.19
N ILE A 259 -9.82 -8.87 -3.89
CA ILE A 259 -9.01 -7.71 -3.46
C ILE A 259 -7.56 -7.89 -3.91
N SER A 260 -7.04 -9.11 -3.79
CA SER A 260 -5.70 -9.51 -4.19
C SER A 260 -5.45 -9.24 -5.68
N SER A 261 -6.38 -9.69 -6.53
CA SER A 261 -6.31 -9.49 -7.97
C SER A 261 -6.44 -8.01 -8.35
N CYS A 262 -7.38 -7.29 -7.73
CA CYS A 262 -7.58 -5.87 -8.01
C CYS A 262 -6.37 -5.02 -7.58
N LEU A 263 -5.81 -5.25 -6.39
CA LEU A 263 -4.59 -4.57 -5.95
C LEU A 263 -3.41 -4.87 -6.87
N GLY A 264 -3.28 -6.12 -7.32
CA GLY A 264 -2.29 -6.52 -8.32
C GLY A 264 -2.41 -5.72 -9.62
N VAL A 265 -3.63 -5.53 -10.13
CA VAL A 265 -3.90 -4.67 -11.30
C VAL A 265 -3.55 -3.21 -11.02
N ILE A 266 -4.00 -2.65 -9.89
CA ILE A 266 -3.78 -1.23 -9.55
C ILE A 266 -2.29 -0.92 -9.41
N PHE A 267 -1.51 -1.82 -8.82
CA PHE A 267 -0.07 -1.67 -8.68
C PHE A 267 0.71 -2.13 -9.92
N ASN A 268 0.01 -2.42 -11.02
CA ASN A 268 0.57 -2.88 -12.27
C ASN A 268 1.54 -4.05 -12.07
N ALA A 269 1.14 -5.07 -11.30
CA ALA A 269 1.91 -6.29 -11.10
C ALA A 269 1.73 -7.25 -12.28
N ARG A 270 2.73 -8.08 -12.55
CA ARG A 270 2.62 -9.13 -13.56
C ARG A 270 1.66 -10.21 -13.08
N PRO A 271 0.83 -10.82 -13.95
CA PRO A 271 -0.16 -11.82 -13.53
C PRO A 271 0.43 -12.98 -12.71
N LEU A 272 1.64 -13.40 -13.06
CA LEU A 272 2.37 -14.42 -12.32
C LEU A 272 2.75 -13.95 -10.90
N ASP A 273 3.14 -12.68 -10.73
CA ASP A 273 3.48 -12.14 -9.40
C ASP A 273 2.24 -12.02 -8.52
N ILE A 274 1.08 -11.66 -9.10
CA ILE A 274 -0.22 -11.62 -8.40
C ILE A 274 -0.58 -13.02 -7.88
N LEU A 275 -0.42 -14.04 -8.73
CA LEU A 275 -0.69 -15.43 -8.36
C LEU A 275 0.27 -15.93 -7.27
N LEU A 276 1.56 -15.63 -7.40
CA LEU A 276 2.57 -16.01 -6.41
C LEU A 276 2.43 -15.27 -5.08
N GLY A 277 1.79 -14.10 -5.06
CA GLY A 277 1.50 -13.32 -3.86
C GLY A 277 0.21 -13.72 -3.13
N LEU A 278 -0.64 -14.58 -3.70
CA LEU A 278 -1.86 -15.05 -3.03
C LEU A 278 -1.64 -15.75 -1.69
N PRO A 279 -0.63 -16.63 -1.51
CA PRO A 279 -0.38 -17.28 -0.21
C PRO A 279 -0.09 -16.26 0.89
N VAL A 280 0.64 -15.17 0.58
CA VAL A 280 0.91 -14.11 1.56
C VAL A 280 -0.28 -13.23 1.82
N ALA A 281 -1.20 -13.06 0.87
CA ALA A 281 -2.50 -12.45 1.11
C ALA A 281 -3.34 -13.28 2.11
N MET A 282 -3.38 -14.61 1.93
CA MET A 282 -4.07 -15.53 2.86
C MET A 282 -3.48 -15.46 4.26
N LEU A 283 -2.14 -15.47 4.37
CA LEU A 283 -1.46 -15.29 5.64
C LEU A 283 -1.78 -13.93 6.26
N GLY A 284 -1.76 -12.84 5.49
CA GLY A 284 -2.08 -11.50 5.99
C GLY A 284 -3.49 -11.41 6.57
N MET A 285 -4.47 -12.05 5.92
CA MET A 285 -5.87 -12.02 6.37
C MET A 285 -6.13 -12.90 7.60
N TRP A 286 -5.68 -14.16 7.58
CA TRP A 286 -6.06 -15.15 8.58
C TRP A 286 -4.96 -15.49 9.60
N GLY A 287 -3.70 -15.22 9.25
CA GLY A 287 -2.55 -15.50 10.11
C GLY A 287 -2.68 -14.92 11.52
N PRO A 288 -3.08 -13.64 11.72
CA PRO A 288 -3.21 -13.08 13.07
C PRO A 288 -4.22 -13.80 13.96
N PHE A 289 -5.24 -14.43 13.35
CA PHE A 289 -6.28 -15.17 14.08
C PHE A 289 -5.81 -16.58 14.46
N TYR A 290 -5.11 -17.28 13.57
CA TYR A 290 -4.73 -18.69 13.80
C TYR A 290 -3.33 -18.89 14.38
N LEU A 291 -2.42 -17.95 14.16
CA LEU A 291 -1.02 -18.04 14.60
C LEU A 291 -0.78 -17.33 15.94
N GLY A 292 -1.85 -16.96 16.66
CA GLY A 292 -1.75 -16.33 17.98
C GLY A 292 -1.33 -17.30 19.09
N PHE A 293 -1.55 -18.62 18.92
CA PHE A 293 -1.22 -19.67 19.90
C PHE A 293 -1.52 -19.28 21.36
N ASP A 294 -2.75 -18.83 21.62
CA ASP A 294 -3.25 -18.32 22.91
C ASP A 294 -2.52 -17.09 23.49
N SER A 295 -1.47 -16.61 22.83
CA SER A 295 -0.67 -15.43 23.21
C SER A 295 -1.24 -14.12 22.65
N GLY A 296 -2.40 -14.21 22.00
CA GLY A 296 -3.13 -13.09 21.44
C GLY A 296 -2.67 -12.67 20.04
N TRP A 297 -3.45 -11.76 19.49
CA TRP A 297 -3.35 -11.25 18.14
C TRP A 297 -2.06 -10.49 17.79
N VAL A 298 -1.36 -9.89 18.78
CA VAL A 298 -0.05 -9.24 18.58
C VAL A 298 1.00 -10.28 18.17
N VAL A 299 1.06 -11.40 18.90
CA VAL A 299 1.95 -12.52 18.57
C VAL A 299 1.55 -13.14 17.24
N GLY A 300 0.26 -13.31 16.99
CA GLY A 300 -0.24 -13.78 15.69
C GLY A 300 0.22 -12.90 14.52
N THR A 301 0.14 -11.57 14.68
CA THR A 301 0.61 -10.59 13.67
C THR A 301 2.12 -10.68 13.45
N TRP A 302 2.89 -10.83 14.52
CA TRP A 302 4.35 -10.99 14.44
C TRP A 302 4.74 -12.25 13.67
N ILE A 303 4.21 -13.43 14.05
CA ILE A 303 4.50 -14.70 13.38
C ILE A 303 4.06 -14.66 11.91
N THR A 304 2.87 -14.12 11.65
CA THR A 304 2.36 -13.93 10.30
C THR A 304 3.32 -13.10 9.46
N THR A 305 3.82 -11.99 10.00
CA THR A 305 4.76 -11.11 9.31
C THR A 305 6.08 -11.81 9.02
N VAL A 306 6.58 -12.63 9.96
CA VAL A 306 7.77 -13.45 9.74
C VAL A 306 7.56 -14.39 8.55
N LEU A 307 6.45 -15.12 8.53
CA LEU A 307 6.12 -16.07 7.45
C LEU A 307 5.95 -15.37 6.09
N ILE A 308 5.26 -14.22 6.06
CA ILE A 308 5.09 -13.41 4.86
C ILE A 308 6.44 -12.98 4.30
N THR A 309 7.31 -12.48 5.17
CA THR A 309 8.63 -11.96 4.78
C THR A 309 9.55 -13.08 4.30
N LEU A 310 9.57 -14.23 5.00
CA LEU A 310 10.34 -15.40 4.60
C LEU A 310 9.87 -15.96 3.25
N TYR A 311 8.57 -16.17 3.08
CA TYR A 311 8.00 -16.66 1.82
C TYR A 311 8.30 -15.71 0.67
N GLY A 312 8.06 -14.41 0.85
CA GLY A 312 8.28 -13.41 -0.19
C GLY A 312 9.75 -13.30 -0.59
N THR A 313 10.67 -13.42 0.37
CA THR A 313 12.11 -13.41 0.09
C THR A 313 12.58 -14.71 -0.58
N TRP A 314 11.99 -15.86 -0.20
CA TRP A 314 12.27 -17.15 -0.85
C TRP A 314 11.81 -17.17 -2.32
N ILE A 315 10.58 -16.75 -2.61
CA ILE A 315 10.07 -16.64 -3.99
C ILE A 315 10.91 -15.64 -4.78
N ALA A 316 11.23 -14.49 -4.20
CA ALA A 316 12.07 -13.49 -4.85
C ALA A 316 13.45 -14.05 -5.23
N LYS A 317 14.06 -14.89 -4.38
CA LYS A 317 15.31 -15.58 -4.72
C LYS A 317 15.14 -16.54 -5.89
N LYS A 318 14.03 -17.29 -5.94
CA LYS A 318 13.72 -18.23 -7.03
C LYS A 318 13.44 -17.52 -8.35
N MET A 319 12.84 -16.34 -8.29
CA MET A 319 12.44 -15.55 -9.46
C MET A 319 13.50 -14.49 -9.85
N GLU A 320 14.63 -14.42 -9.14
CA GLU A 320 15.69 -13.41 -9.34
C GLU A 320 15.19 -11.95 -9.26
N LEU A 321 14.27 -11.70 -8.33
CA LEU A 321 13.60 -10.42 -8.11
C LEU A 321 13.75 -9.95 -6.67
N THR A 322 13.13 -8.82 -6.32
CA THR A 322 13.07 -8.32 -4.95
C THR A 322 11.91 -8.92 -4.17
N GLY A 323 12.13 -9.20 -2.88
CA GLY A 323 11.10 -9.66 -1.94
C GLY A 323 9.91 -8.70 -1.84
N SER A 324 10.16 -7.39 -1.99
CA SER A 324 9.11 -6.36 -1.89
C SER A 324 7.92 -6.62 -2.81
N ILE A 325 8.12 -7.19 -4.00
CA ILE A 325 7.01 -7.41 -4.94
C ILE A 325 5.95 -8.35 -4.33
N TYR A 326 6.39 -9.38 -3.61
CA TYR A 326 5.50 -10.41 -3.05
C TYR A 326 5.06 -10.08 -1.62
N ILE A 327 5.97 -9.54 -0.81
CA ILE A 327 5.71 -9.20 0.61
C ILE A 327 4.59 -8.17 0.72
N VAL A 328 4.59 -7.16 -0.16
CA VAL A 328 3.68 -6.02 -0.12
C VAL A 328 2.21 -6.43 -0.09
N GLN A 329 1.83 -7.46 -0.82
CA GLN A 329 0.44 -7.89 -0.93
C GLN A 329 -0.10 -8.44 0.41
N GLY A 330 0.71 -9.22 1.12
CA GLY A 330 0.36 -9.70 2.45
C GLY A 330 0.40 -8.59 3.50
N ILE A 331 1.43 -7.74 3.45
CA ILE A 331 1.57 -6.65 4.43
C ILE A 331 0.47 -5.59 4.26
N ILE A 332 0.05 -5.25 3.04
CA ILE A 332 -1.05 -4.28 2.84
C ILE A 332 -2.34 -4.75 3.51
N ILE A 333 -2.65 -6.05 3.45
CA ILE A 333 -3.84 -6.63 4.08
C ILE A 333 -3.69 -6.66 5.60
N LEU A 334 -2.47 -6.93 6.08
CA LEU A 334 -2.15 -7.00 7.51
C LEU A 334 -2.09 -5.61 8.17
N VAL A 335 -1.68 -4.59 7.42
CA VAL A 335 -1.45 -3.23 7.91
C VAL A 335 -2.77 -2.59 8.34
N PRO A 336 -2.84 -2.05 9.57
CA PRO A 336 -4.08 -1.52 10.14
C PRO A 336 -4.48 -0.14 9.60
N GLY A 337 -4.11 0.23 8.38
CA GLY A 337 -4.37 1.58 7.86
C GLY A 337 -5.85 1.98 7.92
N SER A 338 -6.74 1.05 7.55
CA SER A 338 -8.19 1.25 7.68
C SER A 338 -8.67 1.17 9.12
N ARG A 339 -8.02 0.35 9.97
CA ARG A 339 -8.34 0.24 11.40
C ARG A 339 -7.99 1.51 12.18
N VAL A 340 -6.98 2.27 11.75
CA VAL A 340 -6.69 3.61 12.30
C VAL A 340 -7.86 4.55 12.04
N LEU A 341 -8.42 4.56 10.82
CA LEU A 341 -9.61 5.36 10.50
C LEU A 341 -10.84 4.92 11.31
N VAL A 342 -11.06 3.61 11.44
CA VAL A 342 -12.11 3.04 12.31
C VAL A 342 -11.93 3.47 13.77
N SER A 343 -10.70 3.49 14.28
CA SER A 343 -10.44 3.91 15.66
C SER A 343 -10.70 5.40 15.88
N ALA A 344 -10.35 6.23 14.89
CA ALA A 344 -10.59 7.67 14.95
C ALA A 344 -12.10 7.96 14.94
N SER A 345 -12.88 7.25 14.12
CA SER A 345 -14.34 7.41 14.10
C SER A 345 -14.97 6.96 15.41
N GLN A 346 -14.51 5.84 15.99
CA GLN A 346 -14.97 5.37 17.30
C GLN A 346 -14.69 6.35 18.42
N SER A 347 -13.49 6.93 18.45
CA SER A 347 -13.09 7.85 19.52
C SER A 347 -13.81 9.19 19.45
N VAL A 348 -14.23 9.64 18.27
CA VAL A 348 -14.85 10.95 18.07
C VAL A 348 -16.37 10.86 18.08
N PHE A 349 -16.95 9.77 17.56
CA PHE A 349 -18.39 9.63 17.34
C PHE A 349 -19.03 8.47 18.13
N GLU A 350 -18.28 7.78 19.01
CA GLU A 350 -18.74 6.66 19.85
C GLU A 350 -19.33 5.45 19.08
N GLN A 351 -19.24 5.44 17.75
CA GLN A 351 -19.78 4.37 16.91
C GLN A 351 -18.79 3.22 16.74
N SER A 352 -19.03 2.13 17.47
CA SER A 352 -18.19 0.93 17.48
C SER A 352 -18.40 0.05 16.23
N ILE A 353 -17.55 0.24 15.22
CA ILE A 353 -17.54 -0.57 13.97
C ILE A 353 -16.94 -1.98 14.18
N LEU A 354 -16.08 -2.17 15.20
CA LEU A 354 -15.49 -3.46 15.57
C LEU A 354 -15.59 -3.64 17.10
N PRO A 355 -15.93 -4.84 17.62
CA PRO A 355 -16.13 -5.10 19.05
C PRO A 355 -14.80 -5.35 19.77
N ILE A 356 -13.87 -4.40 19.72
CA ILE A 356 -12.54 -4.52 20.36
C ILE A 356 -12.25 -3.26 21.20
N PRO A 357 -12.02 -3.37 22.51
CA PRO A 357 -11.59 -2.24 23.33
C PRO A 357 -10.29 -1.63 22.80
N SER A 358 -10.21 -0.30 22.70
CA SER A 358 -8.98 0.46 22.37
C SER A 358 -8.35 0.18 20.99
N ILE A 359 -9.12 0.24 19.90
CA ILE A 359 -8.65 -0.04 18.53
C ILE A 359 -7.40 0.75 18.12
N GLY A 360 -7.24 2.00 18.59
CA GLY A 360 -6.07 2.83 18.30
C GLY A 360 -4.77 2.30 18.90
N LEU A 361 -4.80 1.90 20.19
CA LEU A 361 -3.68 1.21 20.85
C LEU A 361 -3.37 -0.11 20.14
N SER A 362 -4.44 -0.78 19.69
CA SER A 362 -4.37 -1.98 18.89
C SER A 362 -3.60 -1.75 17.57
N ALA A 363 -3.89 -0.66 16.84
CA ALA A 363 -3.18 -0.32 15.61
C ALA A 363 -1.69 -0.10 15.82
N LEU A 364 -1.33 0.57 16.91
CA LEU A 364 0.06 0.76 17.30
C LEU A 364 0.77 -0.57 17.57
N PHE A 365 0.15 -1.49 18.31
CA PHE A 365 0.74 -2.81 18.57
C PHE A 365 0.88 -3.66 17.30
N MET A 366 -0.07 -3.58 16.36
CA MET A 366 0.08 -4.25 15.06
C MET A 366 1.25 -3.68 14.27
N PHE A 367 1.44 -2.36 14.22
CA PHE A 367 2.62 -1.76 13.58
C PHE A 367 3.92 -2.26 14.20
N SER A 368 4.01 -2.26 15.53
CA SER A 368 5.18 -2.78 16.24
C SER A 368 5.43 -4.26 15.96
N ALA A 369 4.38 -5.08 15.91
CA ALA A 369 4.47 -6.50 15.59
C ALA A 369 4.94 -6.75 14.15
N ILE A 370 4.46 -5.95 13.19
CA ILE A 370 4.91 -6.01 11.79
C ILE A 370 6.40 -5.65 11.69
N VAL A 371 6.83 -4.54 12.29
CA VAL A 371 8.25 -4.14 12.32
C VAL A 371 9.11 -5.25 12.92
N ALA A 372 8.75 -5.74 14.11
CA ALA A 372 9.48 -6.80 14.79
C ALA A 372 9.52 -8.09 13.96
N GLY A 373 8.45 -8.41 13.24
CA GLY A 373 8.36 -9.60 12.39
C GLY A 373 9.25 -9.49 11.16
N GLN A 374 9.30 -8.33 10.52
CA GLN A 374 10.21 -8.09 9.39
C GLN A 374 11.68 -8.13 9.84
N ILE A 375 12.03 -7.49 10.95
CA ILE A 375 13.39 -7.54 11.53
C ILE A 375 13.80 -8.99 11.80
N THR A 376 12.90 -9.76 12.42
CA THR A 376 13.13 -11.17 12.75
C THR A 376 13.34 -12.01 11.49
N ALA A 377 12.51 -11.81 10.44
CA ALA A 377 12.67 -12.55 9.20
C ALA A 377 13.96 -12.18 8.46
N TYR A 378 14.33 -10.89 8.42
CA TYR A 378 15.55 -10.43 7.74
C TYR A 378 16.83 -10.85 8.48
N SER A 379 16.79 -11.00 9.81
CA SER A 379 17.93 -11.55 10.56
C SER A 379 18.15 -13.04 10.29
N ILE A 380 17.08 -13.79 10.04
CA ILE A 380 17.14 -15.22 9.68
C ILE A 380 17.54 -15.40 8.21
N TYR A 381 16.93 -14.62 7.32
CA TYR A 381 17.08 -14.75 5.88
C TYR A 381 17.43 -13.40 5.26
N SER A 382 18.74 -13.13 5.24
CA SER A 382 19.28 -11.91 4.66
C SER A 382 18.97 -11.84 3.15
N PRO A 383 18.41 -10.73 2.65
CA PRO A 383 18.18 -10.53 1.22
C PRO A 383 19.53 -10.52 0.47
N LYS A 384 19.57 -11.18 -0.69
CA LYS A 384 20.77 -11.48 -1.51
C LYS A 384 21.77 -10.34 -1.76
N ILE A 385 21.40 -9.07 -1.51
CA ILE A 385 22.21 -7.87 -1.81
C ILE A 385 23.05 -7.44 -0.60
N GLU A 386 22.92 -8.13 0.54
CA GLU A 386 23.78 -7.91 1.71
C GLU A 386 25.05 -8.78 1.70
N ARG A 387 25.37 -9.43 0.58
CA ARG A 387 26.63 -10.14 0.39
C ARG A 387 27.45 -9.58 -0.76
#